data_AF-A0A8H4UZJ5-F1
#
_entry.id   AF-A0A8H4UZJ5-F1
#
_cell.length_a   1.000
_cell.length_b   1.000
_cell.length_c   1.000
_cell.angle_alpha   90.00
_cell.angle_beta   90.00
_cell.angle_gamma   90.00
#
_symmetry.space_group_name_H-M   'P 1'
#
loop_
_entity.id
_entity.type
_entity.pdbx_description
1 polymer ?
#
loop_
_entity_poly.entity_id
_entity_poly.type
_entity_poly.pdbx_seq_one_letter_code
_entity_poly.pdbx_strand_id
1 'polypeptide(L)'
;MEDAAHRRLWWCILLRDRSLSLCLRRQAQVSSFEMQMIEDHPTEKYFEAEIHGSRVYDSKTKRMLFKVFQEQCQLAALLTEMVSLTLGTHGISLSNLTRESVQDTYLLVNRVETSLTLWEKASYSSSSLLKDVHVAVTKGIKLTMVHYQAARITLAHYKAFLVEKYSDSFGNDYFYHLSRIGSMLVDAMTQMICIMQYFSKTGQIESLPLTLLGHVTLPLILSAIDFKLSPSESERASRRRTFQCLGE
;
A
#
# COMPACT_ATOMS: atom_id res chain seq x y z
N MET A 1 -28.78 15.17 1.88
CA MET A 1 -27.82 15.46 0.80
C MET A 1 -26.51 16.03 1.36
N GLU A 2 -26.59 16.95 2.33
CA GLU A 2 -25.47 17.50 3.09
C GLU A 2 -24.63 16.42 3.81
N ASP A 3 -25.28 15.42 4.41
CA ASP A 3 -24.62 14.28 5.08
C ASP A 3 -23.80 13.39 4.12
N ALA A 4 -24.28 13.14 2.90
CA ALA A 4 -23.56 12.28 1.95
C ALA A 4 -22.28 12.94 1.43
N ALA A 5 -22.32 14.24 1.09
CA ALA A 5 -21.13 14.96 0.66
C ALA A 5 -20.08 15.05 1.76
N HIS A 6 -20.51 15.29 3.00
CA HIS A 6 -19.65 15.31 4.18
C HIS A 6 -18.95 13.96 4.41
N ARG A 7 -19.69 12.85 4.37
CA ARG A 7 -19.13 11.49 4.51
C ARG A 7 -18.12 11.16 3.41
N ARG A 8 -18.43 11.49 2.16
CA ARG A 8 -17.50 11.30 1.03
C ARG A 8 -16.20 12.09 1.23
N LEU A 9 -16.30 13.34 1.69
CA LEU A 9 -15.14 14.18 1.94
C LEU A 9 -14.23 13.58 3.02
N TRP A 10 -14.79 13.09 4.12
CA TRP A 10 -14.01 12.43 5.17
C TRP A 10 -13.27 11.19 4.69
N TRP A 11 -13.92 10.35 3.89
CA TRP A 11 -13.24 9.20 3.27
C TRP A 11 -12.09 9.65 2.36
N CYS A 12 -12.28 10.70 1.56
CA CYS A 12 -11.21 11.29 0.75
C CYS A 12 -10.06 11.85 1.60
N ILE A 13 -10.35 12.49 2.73
CA ILE A 13 -9.35 13.01 3.67
C ILE A 13 -8.54 11.85 4.26
N LEU A 14 -9.21 10.81 4.78
CA LEU A 14 -8.56 9.64 5.36
C LEU A 14 -7.67 8.95 4.32
N LEU A 15 -8.19 8.69 3.12
CA LEU A 15 -7.45 8.11 2.01
C LEU A 15 -6.16 8.88 1.74
N ARG A 16 -6.29 10.20 1.55
CA ARG A 16 -5.14 11.07 1.26
C ARG A 16 -4.13 11.07 2.39
N ASP A 17 -4.57 11.13 3.64
CA ASP A 17 -3.67 11.15 4.79
C ASP A 17 -2.89 9.84 4.92
N ARG A 18 -3.55 8.68 4.73
CA ARG A 18 -2.90 7.36 4.77
C ARG A 18 -1.93 7.17 3.60
N SER A 19 -2.32 7.55 2.38
CA SER A 19 -1.43 7.52 1.22
C SER A 19 -0.18 8.38 1.43
N LEU A 20 -0.34 9.61 1.94
CA LEU A 20 0.80 10.50 2.22
C LEU A 20 1.68 9.98 3.36
N SER A 21 1.08 9.39 4.39
CA SER A 21 1.83 8.80 5.51
C SER A 21 2.77 7.70 5.02
N LEU A 22 2.26 6.79 4.19
CA LEU A 22 3.08 5.73 3.59
C LEU A 22 4.14 6.28 2.62
N CYS A 23 3.75 7.21 1.75
CA CYS A 23 4.62 7.77 0.72
C CYS A 23 5.77 8.57 1.33
N LEU A 24 5.49 9.40 2.33
CA LEU A 24 6.46 10.31 2.94
C LEU A 24 7.08 9.74 4.21
N ARG A 25 6.73 8.50 4.59
CA ARG A 25 7.15 7.83 5.83
C ARG A 25 6.95 8.73 7.07
N ARG A 26 5.80 9.39 7.14
CA ARG A 26 5.45 10.32 8.21
C ARG A 26 4.25 9.81 8.99
N GLN A 27 4.08 10.34 10.19
CA GLN A 27 2.91 10.06 11.01
C GLN A 27 1.63 10.54 10.33
N ALA A 28 0.56 9.77 10.53
CA ALA A 28 -0.81 10.16 10.23
C ALA A 28 -1.19 11.48 10.91
N GLN A 29 -1.82 12.40 10.17
CA GLN A 29 -2.35 13.64 10.74
C GLN A 29 -3.76 13.45 11.29
N VAL A 30 -4.57 12.61 10.64
CA VAL A 30 -5.90 12.23 11.11
C VAL A 30 -5.72 11.18 12.20
N SER A 31 -6.18 11.50 13.41
CA SER A 31 -6.13 10.63 14.59
C SER A 31 -7.14 9.48 14.52
N SER A 32 -6.96 8.48 15.37
CA SER A 32 -7.95 7.41 15.56
C SER A 32 -9.29 7.93 16.12
N PHE A 33 -9.27 9.04 16.86
CA PHE A 33 -10.48 9.70 17.36
C PHE A 33 -11.28 10.32 16.22
N GLU A 34 -10.63 11.04 15.31
CA GLU A 34 -11.29 11.59 14.11
C GLU A 34 -11.80 10.47 13.17
N MET A 35 -11.16 9.30 13.20
CA MET A 35 -11.65 8.12 12.48
C MET A 35 -12.97 7.58 13.06
N GLN A 36 -13.26 7.77 14.35
CA GLN A 36 -14.56 7.40 14.94
C GLN A 36 -15.70 8.25 14.38
N MET A 37 -15.40 9.41 13.77
CA MET A 37 -16.40 10.21 13.05
C MET A 37 -16.80 9.60 11.70
N ILE A 38 -16.09 8.55 11.26
CA ILE A 38 -16.44 7.77 10.08
C ILE A 38 -17.25 6.56 10.54
N GLU A 39 -18.55 6.78 10.74
CA GLU A 39 -19.45 5.76 11.30
C GLU A 39 -19.61 4.52 10.40
N ASP A 40 -19.59 4.70 9.07
CA ASP A 40 -19.91 3.64 8.10
C ASP A 40 -19.01 3.64 6.86
N HIS A 41 -18.82 2.46 6.29
CA HIS A 41 -18.22 2.29 4.96
C HIS A 41 -19.07 2.97 3.87
N PRO A 42 -18.46 3.49 2.80
CA PRO A 42 -19.21 4.11 1.71
C PRO A 42 -20.20 3.11 1.10
N THR A 43 -21.46 3.51 0.93
CA THR A 43 -22.49 2.70 0.27
C THR A 43 -22.87 3.30 -1.09
N GLU A 44 -23.33 2.46 -2.02
CA GLU A 44 -23.69 2.90 -3.38
C GLU A 44 -24.79 3.95 -3.37
N LYS A 45 -25.72 3.85 -2.41
CA LYS A 45 -26.80 4.84 -2.18
C LYS A 45 -26.25 6.25 -2.03
N TYR A 46 -25.10 6.42 -1.39
CA TYR A 46 -24.47 7.73 -1.24
C TYR A 46 -23.98 8.30 -2.56
N PHE A 47 -23.84 7.50 -3.62
CA PHE A 47 -23.29 7.84 -4.94
C PHE A 47 -24.30 7.75 -6.09
N GLU A 48 -25.56 7.39 -5.82
CA GLU A 48 -26.59 7.14 -6.84
C GLU A 48 -26.71 8.25 -7.89
N ALA A 49 -26.82 9.51 -7.44
CA ALA A 49 -26.92 10.67 -8.31
C ALA A 49 -25.67 10.86 -9.18
N GLU A 50 -24.49 10.50 -8.67
CA GLU A 50 -23.23 10.60 -9.40
C GLU A 50 -23.06 9.45 -10.40
N ILE A 51 -23.55 8.25 -10.05
CA ILE A 51 -23.52 7.07 -10.91
C ILE A 51 -24.42 7.25 -12.14
N HIS A 52 -25.58 7.87 -11.96
CA HIS A 52 -26.54 8.07 -13.04
C HIS A 52 -26.44 9.43 -13.74
N GLY A 53 -25.93 10.46 -13.06
CA GLY A 53 -25.81 11.83 -13.59
C GLY A 53 -24.45 12.19 -14.18
N SER A 54 -23.48 11.27 -14.19
CA SER A 54 -22.13 11.51 -14.71
C SER A 54 -22.14 11.78 -16.22
N ARG A 55 -21.48 12.88 -16.64
CA ARG A 55 -21.26 13.22 -18.06
C ARG A 55 -19.96 12.64 -18.65
N VAL A 56 -19.14 12.00 -17.81
CA VAL A 56 -17.78 11.55 -18.18
C VAL A 56 -17.76 10.04 -18.43
N TYR A 57 -18.36 9.28 -17.51
CA TYR A 57 -18.45 7.83 -17.57
C TYR A 57 -19.89 7.37 -17.52
N ASP A 58 -20.18 6.28 -18.23
CA ASP A 58 -21.46 5.57 -18.13
C ASP A 58 -21.67 4.97 -16.72
N SER A 59 -22.92 4.64 -16.39
CA SER A 59 -23.27 4.13 -15.06
C SER A 59 -22.57 2.82 -14.69
N LYS A 60 -22.29 1.92 -15.65
CA LYS A 60 -21.57 0.68 -15.39
C LYS A 60 -20.13 0.99 -14.97
N THR A 61 -19.46 1.88 -15.70
CA THR A 61 -18.11 2.35 -15.36
C THR A 61 -18.08 3.07 -14.01
N LYS A 62 -19.07 3.93 -13.71
CA LYS A 62 -19.18 4.61 -12.40
C LYS A 62 -19.37 3.65 -11.23
N ARG A 63 -20.19 2.60 -11.39
CA ARG A 63 -20.35 1.55 -10.37
C ARG A 63 -19.04 0.81 -10.11
N MET A 64 -18.28 0.50 -11.15
CA MET A 64 -16.97 -0.13 -10.99
C MET A 64 -15.97 0.81 -10.29
N LEU A 65 -15.94 2.10 -10.66
CA LEU A 65 -15.11 3.10 -9.96
C LEU A 65 -15.51 3.24 -8.49
N PHE A 66 -16.80 3.18 -8.18
CA PHE A 66 -17.27 3.19 -6.80
C PHE A 66 -16.79 1.97 -6.02
N LYS A 67 -16.83 0.76 -6.60
CA LYS A 67 -16.24 -0.45 -5.97
C LYS A 67 -14.76 -0.27 -5.67
N VAL A 68 -14.00 0.28 -6.62
CA VAL A 68 -12.57 0.60 -6.39
C VAL A 68 -12.41 1.60 -5.24
N PHE A 69 -13.25 2.64 -5.18
CA PHE A 69 -13.22 3.59 -4.07
C PHE A 69 -13.52 2.93 -2.72
N GLN A 70 -14.47 1.99 -2.66
CA GLN A 70 -14.74 1.21 -1.44
C GLN A 70 -13.53 0.39 -1.00
N GLU A 71 -12.87 -0.30 -1.94
CA GLU A 71 -11.62 -1.05 -1.68
C GLU A 71 -10.52 -0.15 -1.14
N GLN A 72 -10.37 1.05 -1.70
CA GLN A 72 -9.43 2.05 -1.21
C GLN A 72 -9.75 2.47 0.23
N CYS A 73 -11.03 2.70 0.54
CA CYS A 73 -11.48 3.09 1.87
C CYS A 73 -11.21 1.99 2.91
N GLN A 74 -11.52 0.74 2.56
CA GLN A 74 -11.22 -0.42 3.41
C GLN A 74 -9.73 -0.57 3.66
N LEU A 75 -8.91 -0.44 2.60
CA LEU A 75 -7.46 -0.46 2.74
C LEU A 75 -6.98 0.68 3.66
N ALA A 76 -7.45 1.92 3.46
CA ALA A 76 -7.05 3.05 4.31
C ALA A 76 -7.43 2.87 5.78
N ALA A 77 -8.54 2.20 6.08
CA ALA A 77 -8.88 1.83 7.45
C ALA A 77 -7.84 0.88 8.04
N LEU A 78 -7.47 -0.19 7.32
CA LEU A 78 -6.42 -1.13 7.74
C LEU A 78 -5.05 -0.45 7.91
N LEU A 79 -4.74 0.52 7.03
CA LEU A 79 -3.51 1.29 7.10
C LEU A 79 -3.42 2.19 8.32
N THR A 80 -4.54 2.53 8.96
CA THR A 80 -4.53 3.43 10.13
C THR A 80 -3.80 2.79 11.31
N GLU A 81 -4.11 1.53 11.61
CA GLU A 81 -3.40 0.78 12.64
C GLU A 81 -1.94 0.58 12.26
N MET A 82 -1.68 0.22 10.99
CA MET A 82 -0.33 -0.02 10.49
C MET A 82 0.58 1.22 10.60
N VAL A 83 0.11 2.37 10.12
CA VAL A 83 0.86 3.63 10.16
C VAL A 83 1.12 4.06 11.59
N SER A 84 0.17 3.85 12.49
CA SER A 84 0.35 4.16 13.92
C SER A 84 1.45 3.30 14.54
N LEU A 85 1.49 2.00 14.22
CA LEU A 85 2.50 1.07 14.70
C LEU A 85 3.90 1.33 14.13
N THR A 86 3.98 1.64 12.83
CA THR A 86 5.27 1.68 12.10
C THR A 86 5.86 3.08 11.93
N LEU A 87 5.02 4.12 11.89
CA LEU A 87 5.40 5.51 11.58
C LEU A 87 4.96 6.50 12.67
N GLY A 88 4.39 6.01 13.77
CA GLY A 88 4.05 6.83 14.94
C GLY A 88 5.27 7.31 15.71
N THR A 89 5.06 8.25 16.64
CA THR A 89 6.07 8.80 17.57
C THR A 89 6.71 7.75 18.51
N HIS A 90 6.31 6.48 18.41
CA HIS A 90 6.94 5.36 19.10
C HIS A 90 8.41 5.13 18.72
N GLY A 91 8.94 5.79 17.69
CA GLY A 91 10.38 5.83 17.38
C GLY A 91 11.27 6.23 18.56
N ILE A 92 10.75 7.04 19.51
CA ILE A 92 11.46 7.45 20.74
C ILE A 92 11.30 6.40 21.86
N SER A 93 10.20 5.63 21.85
CA SER A 93 9.87 4.61 22.88
C SER A 93 10.44 3.22 22.57
N LEU A 94 10.86 2.99 21.32
CA LEU A 94 11.45 1.73 20.85
C LEU A 94 12.92 1.56 21.26
N SER A 95 13.50 2.45 22.05
CA SER A 95 14.87 2.32 22.56
C SER A 95 14.99 1.31 23.71
N ASN A 96 13.91 1.09 24.48
CA ASN A 96 13.94 0.34 25.73
C ASN A 96 12.77 -0.66 25.88
N LEU A 97 12.39 -1.39 24.82
CA LEU A 97 11.37 -2.43 25.00
C LEU A 97 11.93 -3.62 25.78
N THR A 98 11.12 -4.17 26.68
CA THR A 98 11.39 -5.48 27.28
C THR A 98 11.18 -6.59 26.25
N ARG A 99 11.78 -7.76 26.46
CA ARG A 99 11.59 -8.93 25.58
C ARG A 99 10.10 -9.27 25.35
N GLU A 100 9.29 -9.23 26.42
CA GLU A 100 7.84 -9.48 26.34
C GLU A 100 7.14 -8.44 25.46
N SER A 101 7.48 -7.15 25.63
CA SER A 101 6.92 -6.06 24.81
C SER A 101 7.31 -6.15 23.33
N VAL A 102 8.50 -6.66 23.01
CA VAL A 102 8.93 -6.93 21.64
C VAL A 102 8.07 -8.03 21.01
N GLN A 103 7.81 -9.12 21.75
CA GLN A 103 6.98 -10.22 21.25
C GLN A 103 5.54 -9.77 21.01
N ASP A 104 4.95 -9.01 21.94
CA ASP A 104 3.61 -8.44 21.79
C ASP A 104 3.53 -7.52 20.57
N THR A 105 4.53 -6.65 20.40
CA THR A 105 4.64 -5.78 19.23
C THR A 105 4.71 -6.61 17.95
N TYR A 106 5.52 -7.67 17.93
CA TYR A 106 5.66 -8.54 16.76
C TYR A 106 4.35 -9.29 16.43
N LEU A 107 3.59 -9.72 17.44
CA LEU A 107 2.25 -10.32 17.28
C LEU A 107 1.27 -9.32 16.67
N LEU A 108 1.25 -8.06 17.14
CA LEU A 108 0.42 -7.00 16.55
C LEU A 108 0.77 -6.76 15.09
N VAL A 109 2.05 -6.70 14.75
CA VAL A 109 2.51 -6.53 13.36
C VAL A 109 2.07 -7.71 12.48
N ASN A 110 2.13 -8.95 12.98
CA ASN A 110 1.62 -10.13 12.26
C ASN A 110 0.10 -10.11 12.07
N ARG A 111 -0.65 -9.59 13.05
CA ARG A 111 -2.10 -9.40 12.92
C ARG A 111 -2.41 -8.44 11.79
N VAL A 112 -1.75 -7.29 11.74
CA VAL A 112 -1.93 -6.29 10.68
C VAL A 112 -1.57 -6.87 9.31
N GLU A 113 -0.45 -7.60 9.20
CA GLU A 113 -0.09 -8.32 7.96
C GLU A 113 -1.21 -9.28 7.53
N THR A 114 -1.73 -10.08 8.46
CA THR A 114 -2.80 -11.05 8.18
C THR A 114 -4.06 -10.34 7.68
N SER A 115 -4.48 -9.25 8.32
CA SER A 115 -5.64 -8.48 7.89
C SER A 115 -5.45 -7.88 6.49
N LEU A 116 -4.26 -7.39 6.15
CA LEU A 116 -3.95 -6.90 4.80
C LEU A 116 -4.01 -8.01 3.75
N THR A 117 -3.47 -9.20 4.06
CA THR A 117 -3.53 -10.36 3.16
C THR A 117 -4.96 -10.87 2.98
N LEU A 118 -5.77 -10.90 4.05
CA LEU A 118 -7.18 -11.28 3.96
C LEU A 118 -7.96 -10.28 3.10
N TRP A 119 -7.72 -8.99 3.28
CA TRP A 119 -8.30 -7.96 2.43
C TRP A 119 -7.93 -8.16 0.96
N GLU A 120 -6.65 -8.39 0.63
CA GLU A 120 -6.23 -8.60 -0.76
C GLU A 120 -6.92 -9.81 -1.40
N LYS A 121 -7.03 -10.93 -0.67
CA LYS A 121 -7.71 -12.14 -1.14
C LYS A 121 -9.21 -11.93 -1.39
N ALA A 122 -9.85 -11.11 -0.56
CA ALA A 122 -11.26 -10.75 -0.71
C ALA A 122 -11.49 -9.62 -1.71
N SER A 123 -10.45 -8.84 -2.03
CA SER A 123 -10.56 -7.63 -2.83
C SER A 123 -11.02 -7.94 -4.25
N TYR A 124 -11.98 -7.14 -4.72
CA TYR A 124 -12.39 -7.14 -6.12
C TYR A 124 -11.22 -6.89 -7.08
N SER A 125 -10.19 -6.17 -6.61
CA SER A 125 -8.95 -5.84 -7.34
C SER A 125 -8.12 -7.07 -7.72
N SER A 126 -8.28 -8.18 -7.00
CA SER A 126 -7.56 -9.44 -7.19
C SER A 126 -8.32 -10.43 -8.09
N SER A 127 -9.55 -10.10 -8.51
CA SER A 127 -10.39 -10.99 -9.29
C SER A 127 -10.00 -11.00 -10.78
N SER A 128 -9.80 -12.20 -11.32
CA SER A 128 -9.55 -12.45 -12.76
C SER A 128 -10.78 -12.22 -13.66
N LEU A 129 -11.93 -11.84 -13.08
CA LEU A 129 -13.20 -11.62 -13.76
C LEU A 129 -13.26 -10.28 -14.53
N LEU A 130 -12.22 -9.46 -14.46
CA LEU A 130 -12.13 -8.12 -15.05
C LEU A 130 -11.77 -8.14 -16.54
N LYS A 131 -12.51 -8.89 -17.37
CA LYS A 131 -12.41 -8.77 -18.83
C LYS A 131 -13.17 -7.51 -19.29
N ASP A 132 -12.60 -6.75 -20.22
CA ASP A 132 -13.18 -5.54 -20.82
C ASP A 132 -13.56 -4.42 -19.82
N VAL A 133 -12.64 -4.13 -18.91
CA VAL A 133 -12.81 -3.05 -17.91
C VAL A 133 -12.25 -1.73 -18.44
N HIS A 134 -13.01 -0.65 -18.25
CA HIS A 134 -12.63 0.69 -18.67
C HIS A 134 -11.29 1.11 -18.05
N VAL A 135 -10.42 1.77 -18.83
CA VAL A 135 -9.03 2.12 -18.43
C VAL A 135 -8.94 2.87 -17.11
N ALA A 136 -9.90 3.76 -16.83
CA ALA A 136 -9.97 4.51 -15.57
C ALA A 136 -10.15 3.61 -14.33
N VAL A 137 -10.93 2.53 -14.47
CA VAL A 137 -11.14 1.55 -13.39
C VAL A 137 -9.86 0.75 -13.17
N THR A 138 -9.23 0.27 -14.25
CA THR A 138 -7.94 -0.44 -14.17
C THR A 138 -6.88 0.41 -13.50
N LYS A 139 -6.80 1.71 -13.84
CA LYS A 139 -5.91 2.66 -13.18
C LYS A 139 -6.20 2.77 -11.68
N GLY A 140 -7.46 2.91 -11.30
CA GLY A 140 -7.86 2.94 -9.88
C GLY A 140 -7.47 1.68 -9.11
N ILE A 141 -7.67 0.50 -9.71
CA ILE A 141 -7.24 -0.79 -9.14
C ILE A 141 -5.72 -0.81 -8.94
N LYS A 142 -4.95 -0.46 -9.98
CA LYS A 142 -3.48 -0.45 -9.93
C LYS A 142 -2.97 0.52 -8.87
N LEU A 143 -3.54 1.72 -8.76
CA LEU A 143 -3.20 2.66 -7.70
C LEU A 143 -3.49 2.10 -6.31
N THR A 144 -4.61 1.39 -6.13
CA THR A 144 -4.96 0.75 -4.85
C THR A 144 -3.93 -0.32 -4.47
N MET A 145 -3.53 -1.14 -5.45
CA MET A 145 -2.51 -2.18 -5.24
C MET A 145 -1.12 -1.59 -4.94
N VAL A 146 -0.77 -0.42 -5.47
CA VAL A 146 0.48 0.26 -5.08
C VAL A 146 0.49 0.58 -3.59
N HIS A 147 -0.60 1.15 -3.06
CA HIS A 147 -0.67 1.44 -1.63
C HIS A 147 -0.58 0.16 -0.77
N TYR A 148 -1.20 -0.94 -1.23
CA TYR A 148 -1.07 -2.24 -0.58
C TYR A 148 0.38 -2.77 -0.59
N GLN A 149 1.07 -2.73 -1.74
CA GLN A 149 2.46 -3.18 -1.81
C GLN A 149 3.39 -2.27 -0.99
N ALA A 150 3.16 -0.95 -0.98
CA ALA A 150 3.90 -0.01 -0.15
C ALA A 150 3.71 -0.30 1.35
N ALA A 151 2.51 -0.71 1.75
CA ALA A 151 2.22 -1.11 3.11
C ALA A 151 2.96 -2.38 3.52
N ARG A 152 2.96 -3.40 2.64
CA ARG A 152 3.74 -4.64 2.84
C ARG A 152 5.23 -4.33 3.01
N ILE A 153 5.80 -3.52 2.12
CA ILE A 153 7.20 -3.08 2.19
C ILE A 153 7.49 -2.38 3.53
N THR A 154 6.61 -1.48 3.97
CA THR A 154 6.77 -0.74 5.23
C THR A 154 6.73 -1.67 6.45
N LEU A 155 5.77 -2.59 6.49
CA LEU A 155 5.68 -3.62 7.53
C LEU A 155 6.92 -4.50 7.56
N ALA A 156 7.40 -4.94 6.41
CA ALA A 156 8.56 -5.81 6.34
C ALA A 156 9.84 -5.09 6.83
N HIS A 157 10.02 -3.81 6.49
CA HIS A 157 11.10 -3.00 7.08
C HIS A 157 10.96 -2.85 8.60
N TYR A 158 9.75 -2.64 9.10
CA TYR A 158 9.53 -2.53 10.54
C TYR A 158 9.82 -3.86 11.27
N LYS A 159 9.45 -4.98 10.68
CA LYS A 159 9.83 -6.31 11.20
C LYS A 159 11.33 -6.54 11.18
N ALA A 160 12.01 -6.18 10.09
CA ALA A 160 13.46 -6.26 10.01
C ALA A 160 14.10 -5.45 11.14
N PHE A 161 13.63 -4.23 11.36
CA PHE A 161 14.09 -3.41 12.48
C PHE A 161 13.90 -4.08 13.84
N LEU A 162 12.73 -4.67 14.12
CA LEU A 162 12.48 -5.37 15.38
C LEU A 162 13.42 -6.58 15.57
N VAL A 163 13.57 -7.39 14.53
CA VAL A 163 14.40 -8.62 14.56
C VAL A 163 15.88 -8.28 14.73
N GLU A 164 16.37 -7.27 14.02
CA GLU A 164 17.77 -6.83 14.10
C GLU A 164 18.09 -6.15 15.43
N LYS A 165 17.20 -5.25 15.89
CA LYS A 165 17.42 -4.50 17.13
C LYS A 165 17.32 -5.37 18.38
N TYR A 166 16.45 -6.37 18.35
CA TYR A 166 16.15 -7.24 19.49
C TYR A 166 16.49 -8.70 19.18
N SER A 167 17.58 -8.94 18.46
CA SER A 167 18.00 -10.28 18.01
C SER A 167 18.07 -11.31 19.14
N ASP A 168 18.52 -10.90 20.33
CA ASP A 168 18.55 -11.71 21.55
C ASP A 168 17.16 -12.25 21.96
N SER A 169 16.09 -11.54 21.60
CA SER A 169 14.71 -11.98 21.88
C SER A 169 14.20 -13.04 20.90
N PHE A 170 14.78 -13.10 19.69
CA PHE A 170 14.42 -14.07 18.66
C PHE A 170 15.30 -15.33 18.71
N GLY A 171 16.53 -15.23 19.22
CA GLY A 171 17.41 -16.38 19.45
C GLY A 171 17.55 -17.29 18.23
N ASN A 172 17.17 -18.56 18.37
CA ASN A 172 17.28 -19.56 17.29
C ASN A 172 16.35 -19.29 16.10
N ASP A 173 15.25 -18.56 16.29
CA ASP A 173 14.28 -18.25 15.22
C ASP A 173 14.70 -17.05 14.36
N TYR A 174 15.80 -16.37 14.72
CA TYR A 174 16.30 -15.17 14.03
C TYR A 174 16.40 -15.34 12.51
N PHE A 175 17.08 -16.39 12.04
CA PHE A 175 17.26 -16.63 10.61
C PHE A 175 15.94 -17.00 9.89
N TYR A 176 15.04 -17.69 10.58
CA TYR A 176 13.71 -18.00 10.05
C TYR A 176 12.90 -16.70 9.83
N HIS A 177 12.92 -15.80 10.82
CA HIS A 177 12.27 -14.50 10.71
C HIS A 177 12.86 -13.66 9.58
N LEU A 178 14.19 -13.54 9.50
CA LEU A 178 14.86 -12.80 8.41
C LEU A 178 14.53 -13.36 7.03
N SER A 179 14.57 -14.68 6.85
CA SER A 179 14.25 -15.31 5.56
C SER A 179 12.82 -14.99 5.12
N ARG A 180 11.85 -15.09 6.05
CA ARG A 180 10.44 -14.76 5.78
C ARG A 180 10.25 -13.28 5.45
N ILE A 181 10.92 -12.38 6.18
CA ILE A 181 10.89 -10.93 5.91
C ILE A 181 11.47 -10.64 4.53
N GLY A 182 12.60 -11.26 4.19
CA GLY A 182 13.23 -11.14 2.88
C GLY A 182 12.31 -11.59 1.74
N SER A 183 11.67 -12.74 1.88
CA SER A 183 10.69 -13.24 0.91
C SER A 183 9.53 -12.26 0.71
N MET A 184 8.98 -11.71 1.80
CA MET A 184 7.91 -10.71 1.75
C MET A 184 8.35 -9.42 1.03
N LEU A 185 9.57 -8.93 1.29
CA LEU A 185 10.13 -7.75 0.63
C LEU A 185 10.31 -7.97 -0.87
N VAL A 186 10.92 -9.08 -1.27
CA VAL A 186 11.18 -9.42 -2.68
C VAL A 186 9.86 -9.54 -3.44
N ASP A 187 8.87 -10.23 -2.88
CA ASP A 187 7.57 -10.38 -3.51
C ASP A 187 6.85 -9.02 -3.65
N ALA A 188 6.76 -8.23 -2.57
CA ALA A 188 6.08 -6.95 -2.60
C ALA A 188 6.75 -5.94 -3.55
N MET A 189 8.07 -5.89 -3.59
CA MET A 189 8.84 -5.08 -4.52
C MET A 189 8.63 -5.52 -5.97
N THR A 190 8.66 -6.83 -6.23
CA THR A 190 8.40 -7.38 -7.57
C THR A 190 7.03 -6.94 -8.08
N GLN A 191 6.01 -7.09 -7.24
CA GLN A 191 4.64 -6.69 -7.58
C GLN A 191 4.51 -5.17 -7.78
N MET A 192 5.18 -4.36 -6.95
CA MET A 192 5.25 -2.91 -7.13
C MET A 192 5.83 -2.55 -8.49
N ILE A 193 6.97 -3.16 -8.86
CA ILE A 193 7.63 -2.94 -10.15
C ILE A 193 6.70 -3.32 -11.30
N CYS A 194 6.02 -4.47 -11.23
CA CYS A 194 5.05 -4.87 -12.26
C CYS A 194 3.92 -3.84 -12.44
N ILE A 195 3.45 -3.22 -11.35
CA ILE A 195 2.43 -2.15 -11.43
C ILE A 195 3.02 -0.88 -12.06
N MET A 196 4.25 -0.50 -11.73
CA MET A 196 4.91 0.67 -12.34
C MET A 196 5.14 0.48 -13.84
N GLN A 197 5.58 -0.71 -14.24
CA GLN A 197 5.74 -1.07 -15.66
C GLN A 197 4.42 -0.94 -16.44
N TYR A 198 3.28 -1.22 -15.81
CA TYR A 198 1.97 -0.99 -16.42
C TYR A 198 1.73 0.49 -16.71
N PHE A 199 2.04 1.38 -15.76
CA PHE A 199 1.87 2.82 -15.96
C PHE A 199 2.83 3.41 -16.99
N SER A 200 4.08 2.94 -17.02
CA SER A 200 5.06 3.32 -18.05
C SER A 200 4.57 2.91 -19.45
N LYS A 201 4.19 1.63 -19.65
CA LYS A 201 3.74 1.11 -20.96
C LYS A 201 2.46 1.75 -21.48
N THR A 202 1.59 2.23 -20.61
CA THR A 202 0.31 2.84 -21.01
C THR A 202 0.43 4.33 -21.34
N GLY A 203 1.62 4.93 -21.21
CA GLY A 203 1.84 6.36 -21.47
C GLY A 203 1.09 7.28 -20.50
N GLN A 204 0.65 6.76 -19.35
CA GLN A 204 -0.18 7.49 -18.39
C GLN A 204 0.63 8.18 -17.29
N ILE A 205 1.95 8.31 -17.46
CA ILE A 205 2.88 8.81 -16.44
C ILE A 205 2.50 10.22 -15.97
N GLU A 206 2.11 11.09 -16.90
CA GLU A 206 1.70 12.48 -16.61
C GLU A 206 0.43 12.57 -15.73
N SER A 207 -0.33 11.48 -15.66
CA SER A 207 -1.59 11.42 -14.89
C SER A 207 -1.44 10.68 -13.57
N LEU A 208 -0.22 10.28 -13.18
CA LEU A 208 0.03 9.57 -11.93
C LEU A 208 -0.03 10.55 -10.75
N PRO A 209 -0.70 10.17 -9.64
CA PRO A 209 -0.65 10.96 -8.42
C PRO A 209 0.80 11.13 -7.95
N LEU A 210 1.16 12.33 -7.50
CA LEU A 210 2.49 12.60 -6.92
C LEU A 210 2.87 11.64 -5.78
N THR A 211 1.87 11.10 -5.06
CA THR A 211 2.08 10.09 -4.02
C THR A 211 2.72 8.81 -4.57
N LEU A 212 2.55 8.52 -5.85
CA LEU A 212 3.18 7.37 -6.49
C LEU A 212 4.69 7.52 -6.57
N LEU A 213 5.22 8.73 -6.80
CA LEU A 213 6.65 8.98 -6.94
C LEU A 213 7.42 8.61 -5.65
N GLY A 214 6.87 8.92 -4.48
CA GLY A 214 7.53 8.54 -3.22
C GLY A 214 7.50 7.03 -2.94
N HIS A 215 6.61 6.27 -3.59
CA HIS A 215 6.64 4.80 -3.54
C HIS A 215 7.65 4.17 -4.51
N VAL A 216 8.12 4.92 -5.52
CA VAL A 216 9.03 4.43 -6.57
C VAL A 216 10.51 4.63 -6.21
N THR A 217 10.83 5.56 -5.31
CA THR A 217 12.23 5.88 -4.95
C THR A 217 13.01 4.67 -4.44
N LEU A 218 12.44 3.89 -3.50
CA LEU A 218 13.14 2.72 -2.96
C LEU A 218 13.27 1.57 -3.99
N PRO A 219 12.20 1.16 -4.71
CA PRO A 219 12.33 0.23 -5.83
C PRO A 219 13.39 0.65 -6.86
N LEU A 220 13.49 1.95 -7.17
CA LEU A 220 14.51 2.49 -8.08
C LEU A 220 15.93 2.30 -7.55
N ILE A 221 16.17 2.68 -6.28
CA ILE A 221 17.47 2.53 -5.65
C ILE A 221 17.88 1.06 -5.59
N LEU A 222 16.97 0.17 -5.18
CA LEU A 222 17.24 -1.27 -5.13
C LEU A 222 17.47 -1.85 -6.52
N SER A 223 16.67 -1.48 -7.51
CA SER A 223 16.88 -1.92 -8.90
C SER A 223 18.22 -1.45 -9.45
N ALA A 224 18.67 -0.23 -9.11
CA ALA A 224 19.98 0.27 -9.47
C ALA A 224 21.12 -0.52 -8.79
N ILE A 225 20.97 -0.84 -7.50
CA ILE A 225 21.92 -1.67 -6.75
C ILE A 225 22.00 -3.06 -7.38
N ASP A 226 20.86 -3.72 -7.61
CA ASP A 226 20.80 -5.06 -8.22
C ASP A 226 21.43 -5.07 -9.62
N PHE A 227 21.22 -4.02 -10.41
CA PHE A 227 21.87 -3.84 -11.70
C PHE A 227 23.40 -3.70 -11.58
N LYS A 228 23.89 -2.97 -10.57
CA LYS A 228 25.32 -2.79 -10.33
C LYS A 228 25.99 -4.04 -9.76
N LEU A 229 25.28 -4.81 -8.96
CA LEU A 229 25.74 -6.06 -8.34
C LEU A 229 25.46 -7.30 -9.22
N SER A 230 25.07 -7.12 -10.49
CA SER A 230 24.76 -8.24 -11.37
C SER A 230 26.00 -9.12 -11.60
N PRO A 231 25.96 -10.42 -11.26
CA PRO A 231 27.09 -11.34 -11.39
C PRO A 231 27.39 -11.75 -12.84
N SER A 232 26.44 -11.56 -13.77
CA SER A 232 26.60 -11.91 -15.18
C SER A 232 26.04 -10.84 -16.12
N GLU A 233 26.56 -10.79 -17.35
CA GLU A 233 26.07 -9.86 -18.39
C GLU A 233 24.62 -10.14 -18.80
N SER A 234 24.17 -11.40 -18.74
CA SER A 234 22.76 -11.77 -18.99
C SER A 234 21.81 -11.21 -17.92
N GLU A 235 22.16 -11.37 -16.63
CA GLU A 235 21.38 -10.80 -15.54
C GLU A 235 21.41 -9.27 -15.57
N ARG A 236 22.57 -8.70 -15.89
CA ARG A 236 22.76 -7.26 -16.04
C ARG A 236 21.87 -6.68 -17.13
N ALA A 237 21.74 -7.36 -18.27
CA ALA A 237 20.87 -6.93 -19.37
C ALA A 237 19.37 -7.04 -19.03
N SER A 238 18.97 -8.02 -18.21
CA SER A 238 17.59 -8.13 -17.71
C SER A 238 17.27 -7.03 -16.69
N ARG A 239 18.16 -6.81 -15.71
CA ARG A 239 18.00 -5.79 -14.67
C ARG A 239 18.10 -4.36 -15.22
N ARG A 240 18.90 -4.12 -16.26
CA ARG A 240 18.96 -2.83 -16.98
C ARG A 240 17.60 -2.40 -17.52
N ARG A 241 16.88 -3.33 -18.16
CA ARG A 241 15.55 -3.05 -18.73
C ARG A 241 14.54 -2.68 -17.65
N THR A 242 14.63 -3.34 -16.50
CA THR A 242 13.78 -3.02 -15.34
C THR A 242 14.10 -1.62 -14.80
N PHE A 243 15.39 -1.30 -14.62
CA PHE A 243 15.83 0.02 -14.15
C PHE A 243 15.41 1.15 -15.11
N GLN A 244 15.61 0.97 -16.41
CA GLN A 244 15.22 1.96 -17.43
C GLN A 244 13.70 2.22 -17.42
N CYS A 245 12.89 1.17 -17.31
CA CYS A 245 11.43 1.31 -17.29
C CYS A 245 10.89 2.05 -16.05
N LEU A 246 11.65 2.08 -14.95
CA LEU A 246 11.27 2.79 -13.73
C LEU A 246 11.78 4.25 -13.70
N GLY A 247 12.79 4.58 -14.50
CA GLY A 247 13.45 5.89 -14.52
C GLY A 247 12.96 6.85 -15.60
N GLU A 248 12.04 6.40 -16.47
CA GLU A 248 11.27 7.20 -17.44
C GLU A 248 10.00 7.76 -16.79
#